data_AF-A0A3C1RB57-F1
#
_entry.id   AF-A0A3C1RB57-F1
#
_cell.length_a   1.000
_cell.length_b   1.000
_cell.length_c   1.000
_cell.angle_alpha   90.00
_cell.angle_beta   90.00
_cell.angle_gamma   90.00
#
_symmetry.space_group_name_H-M   'P 1'
#
loop_
_entity.id
_entity.type
_entity.pdbx_description
1 polymer ?
#
loop_
_entity_poly.entity_id
_entity_poly.type
_entity_poly.pdbx_seq_one_letter_code
_entity_poly.pdbx_strand_id
1 'polypeptide(L)'
;MRETVNTVKIPMKSRFSFSPKTDEEKEYIKVLEGLLEEKRRGDWQLVGEVLNVSAASAEKSFLRVYQKNHFEAVKALREIINSRKELLNNLKS
;
A
#
# COMPACT_ATOMS: atom_id res chain seq x y z
N MET A 1 -36.88 -23.61 -3.65
CA MET A 1 -36.41 -22.26 -4.01
C MET A 1 -35.11 -22.03 -3.25
N ARG A 2 -34.00 -21.71 -3.92
CA ARG A 2 -32.73 -21.39 -3.24
C ARG A 2 -32.72 -19.88 -3.01
N GLU A 3 -32.81 -19.48 -1.76
CA GLU A 3 -32.76 -18.07 -1.37
C GLU A 3 -31.37 -17.51 -1.64
N THR A 4 -31.32 -16.37 -2.32
CA THR A 4 -30.10 -15.60 -2.53
C THR A 4 -29.66 -14.99 -1.20
N VAL A 5 -28.56 -15.51 -0.64
CA VAL A 5 -27.93 -14.95 0.56
C VAL A 5 -27.40 -13.56 0.21
N ASN A 6 -28.06 -12.52 0.72
CA ASN A 6 -27.55 -11.15 0.70
C ASN A 6 -26.25 -11.11 1.50
N THR A 7 -25.11 -11.18 0.82
CA THR A 7 -23.81 -10.93 1.46
C THR A 7 -23.74 -9.46 1.80
N VAL A 8 -24.12 -9.11 3.02
CA VAL A 8 -23.88 -7.80 3.62
C VAL A 8 -22.40 -7.48 3.42
N LYS A 9 -22.09 -6.34 2.80
CA LYS A 9 -20.71 -5.85 2.63
C LYS A 9 -20.13 -5.62 4.02
N ILE A 10 -19.47 -6.62 4.59
CA ILE A 10 -18.70 -6.47 5.81
C ILE A 10 -17.63 -5.43 5.48
N PRO A 11 -17.54 -4.30 6.20
CA PRO A 11 -16.49 -3.33 5.96
C PRO A 11 -15.16 -4.07 6.14
N MET A 12 -14.35 -4.11 5.08
CA MET A 12 -13.04 -4.75 5.14
C MET A 12 -12.30 -4.10 6.32
N LYS A 13 -11.93 -4.91 7.31
CA LYS A 13 -10.99 -4.47 8.34
C LYS A 13 -9.78 -3.89 7.61
N SER A 14 -9.40 -2.67 7.97
CA SER A 14 -8.24 -2.00 7.38
C SER A 14 -7.06 -2.97 7.35
N ARG A 15 -6.36 -3.02 6.21
CA ARG A 15 -5.17 -3.88 6.07
C ARG A 15 -4.02 -3.42 6.99
N PHE A 16 -4.14 -2.22 7.55
CA PHE A 16 -3.19 -1.65 8.48
C PHE A 16 -3.51 -2.08 9.91
N SER A 17 -2.48 -2.41 10.68
CA SER A 17 -2.60 -2.75 12.10
C SER A 17 -2.79 -1.50 12.98
N PHE A 18 -3.36 -0.42 12.43
CA PHE A 18 -3.42 0.90 13.04
C PHE A 18 -4.85 1.45 12.99
N SER A 19 -5.31 1.99 14.11
CA SER A 19 -6.62 2.62 14.22
C SER A 19 -6.43 4.13 14.36
N PRO A 20 -6.74 4.92 13.32
CA PRO A 20 -6.54 6.37 13.36
C PRO A 20 -7.47 7.01 14.39
N LYS A 21 -6.94 7.94 15.19
CA LYS A 21 -7.66 8.68 16.24
C LYS A 21 -7.91 10.14 15.85
N THR A 22 -7.06 10.68 14.99
CA THR A 22 -7.12 12.05 14.47
C THR A 22 -7.53 12.07 12.99
N ASP A 23 -7.96 13.23 12.50
CA ASP A 23 -8.29 13.38 11.08
C ASP A 23 -7.04 13.31 10.17
N GLU A 24 -5.89 13.78 10.66
CA GLU A 24 -4.60 13.64 9.98
C GLU A 24 -4.21 12.17 9.80
N GLU A 25 -4.38 11.35 10.84
CA GLU A 25 -4.10 9.91 10.76
C GLU A 25 -5.07 9.20 9.80
N LYS A 26 -6.35 9.62 9.74
CA LYS A 26 -7.30 9.08 8.76
C LYS A 26 -6.88 9.43 7.34
N GLU A 27 -6.44 10.66 7.11
CA GLU A 27 -5.93 11.10 5.81
C GLU A 27 -4.66 10.32 5.42
N TYR A 28 -3.77 10.10 6.37
CA TYR A 28 -2.59 9.28 6.16
C TYR A 28 -2.93 7.85 5.73
N ILE A 29 -3.88 7.19 6.41
CA ILE A 29 -4.34 5.85 6.01
C ILE A 29 -4.91 5.85 4.59
N LYS A 30 -5.70 6.86 4.20
CA LYS A 30 -6.21 6.97 2.81
C LYS A 30 -5.08 7.04 1.79
N VAL A 31 -4.01 7.77 2.09
CA VAL A 31 -2.83 7.82 1.22
C VAL A 31 -2.18 6.45 1.09
N LEU A 32 -2.05 5.71 2.19
CA LEU A 32 -1.49 4.35 2.16
C LEU A 32 -2.37 3.37 1.38
N GLU A 33 -3.68 3.46 1.53
CA GLU A 33 -4.64 2.67 0.75
C GLU A 33 -4.52 2.96 -0.75
N GLY A 34 -4.41 4.24 -1.13
CA GLY A 34 -4.17 4.64 -2.53
C GLY A 34 -2.88 4.03 -3.08
N LEU A 35 -1.78 4.04 -2.32
CA LEU A 35 -0.53 3.39 -2.76
C LEU A 35 -0.70 1.88 -2.97
N LEU A 36 -1.50 1.19 -2.15
CA LEU A 36 -1.78 -0.23 -2.31
C LEU A 36 -2.62 -0.55 -3.55
N GLU A 37 -3.55 0.33 -3.92
CA GLU A 37 -4.35 0.18 -5.15
C GLU A 37 -3.50 0.36 -6.41
N GLU A 38 -2.53 1.28 -6.36
CA GLU A 38 -1.66 1.56 -7.50
C GLU A 38 -0.49 0.57 -7.65
N LYS A 39 -0.13 -0.10 -6.56
CA LYS A 39 0.97 -1.07 -6.49
C LYS A 39 0.73 -2.27 -7.41
N ARG A 40 1.77 -2.67 -8.16
CA ARG A 40 1.80 -3.92 -8.94
C ARG A 40 2.49 -5.05 -8.17
N ARG A 41 2.27 -6.30 -8.59
CA ARG A 41 2.77 -7.51 -7.90
C ARG A 41 4.28 -7.43 -7.59
N GLY A 42 5.09 -6.98 -8.54
CA GLY A 42 6.56 -6.90 -8.43
C GLY A 42 7.10 -5.73 -7.58
N ASP A 43 6.29 -4.71 -7.26
CA ASP A 43 6.80 -3.51 -6.60
C ASP A 43 7.36 -3.82 -5.20
N TRP A 44 6.82 -4.82 -4.49
CA TRP A 44 7.38 -5.23 -3.19
C TRP A 44 8.78 -5.80 -3.28
N GLN A 45 9.11 -6.42 -4.40
CA GLN A 45 10.47 -6.92 -4.62
C GLN A 45 11.43 -5.74 -4.79
N LEU A 46 11.06 -4.74 -5.58
CA LEU A 46 11.84 -3.52 -5.78
C LEU A 46 11.98 -2.72 -4.47
N VAL A 47 10.91 -2.58 -3.68
CA VAL A 47 11.00 -1.95 -2.35
C VAL A 47 11.96 -2.72 -1.44
N GLY A 48 11.90 -4.05 -1.47
CA GLY A 48 12.82 -4.90 -0.72
C GLY A 48 14.28 -4.68 -1.10
N GLU A 49 14.57 -4.59 -2.40
CA GLU A 49 15.91 -4.27 -2.93
C GLU A 49 16.39 -2.89 -2.47
N VAL A 50 15.53 -1.86 -2.54
CA VAL A 50 15.86 -0.49 -2.09
C VAL A 50 16.17 -0.44 -0.59
N LEU A 51 15.42 -1.19 0.23
CA LEU A 51 15.58 -1.21 1.68
C LEU A 51 16.56 -2.28 2.16
N ASN A 52 17.16 -3.05 1.27
CA ASN A 52 17.99 -4.21 1.57
C ASN A 52 17.32 -5.22 2.54
N VAL A 53 16.05 -5.53 2.28
CA VAL A 53 15.25 -6.51 3.04
C VAL A 53 14.45 -7.40 2.10
N SER A 54 13.90 -8.51 2.61
CA SER A 54 13.01 -9.34 1.80
C SER A 54 11.74 -8.57 1.39
N ALA A 55 11.16 -8.92 0.23
CA ALA A 55 9.89 -8.34 -0.23
C ALA A 55 8.77 -8.47 0.82
N ALA A 56 8.71 -9.61 1.52
CA ALA A 56 7.75 -9.83 2.59
C ALA A 56 8.01 -8.92 3.81
N SER A 57 9.28 -8.65 4.13
CA SER A 57 9.66 -7.70 5.18
C SER A 57 9.31 -6.27 4.80
N ALA A 58 9.52 -5.88 3.55
CA ALA A 58 9.13 -4.58 3.02
C ALA A 58 7.61 -4.36 3.11
N GLU A 59 6.82 -5.34 2.64
CA GLU A 59 5.36 -5.31 2.75
C GLU A 59 4.89 -5.20 4.21
N LYS A 60 5.47 -6.00 5.11
CA LYS A 60 5.15 -5.92 6.55
C LYS A 60 5.50 -4.56 7.14
N SER A 61 6.65 -3.97 6.76
CA SER A 61 7.07 -2.66 7.25
C SER A 61 6.11 -1.57 6.77
N PHE A 62 5.61 -1.69 5.53
CA PHE A 62 4.58 -0.80 5.00
C PHE A 62 3.24 -0.95 5.75
N LEU A 63 2.75 -2.17 5.97
CA LEU A 63 1.44 -2.39 6.61
C LEU A 63 1.41 -2.04 8.10
N ARG A 64 2.57 -2.04 8.77
CA ARG A 64 2.70 -1.71 10.18
C ARG A 64 3.04 -0.23 10.36
N VAL A 65 1.99 0.59 10.38
CA VAL A 65 2.09 2.05 10.52
C VAL A 65 2.92 2.43 11.75
N TYR A 66 3.83 3.40 11.56
CA TYR A 66 4.78 3.91 12.56
C TYR A 66 5.75 2.88 13.16
N GLN A 67 5.86 1.68 12.59
CA GLN A 67 6.93 0.76 12.94
C GLN A 67 8.23 1.08 12.19
N LYS A 68 9.28 0.36 12.58
CA LYS A 68 10.60 0.43 11.94
C LYS A 68 10.48 0.24 10.42
N ASN A 69 11.15 1.10 9.68
CA ASN A 69 11.19 1.11 8.22
C ASN A 69 9.85 1.44 7.53
N HIS A 70 8.81 1.85 8.28
CA HIS A 70 7.51 2.16 7.69
C HIS A 70 7.59 3.32 6.71
N PHE A 71 8.14 4.46 7.14
CA PHE A 71 8.23 5.65 6.30
C PHE A 71 9.13 5.42 5.09
N GLU A 72 10.21 4.67 5.27
CA GLU A 72 11.13 4.27 4.22
C GLU A 72 10.44 3.36 3.19
N ALA A 73 9.63 2.39 3.65
CA ALA A 73 8.84 1.53 2.76
C ALA A 73 7.75 2.30 2.01
N VAL A 74 7.09 3.26 2.66
CA VAL A 74 6.11 4.14 2.02
C VAL A 74 6.76 5.02 0.96
N LYS A 75 7.91 5.62 1.28
CA LYS A 75 8.68 6.47 0.36
C LYS A 75 9.16 5.66 -0.85
N ALA A 76 9.81 4.52 -0.63
CA ALA A 76 10.32 3.67 -1.70
C ALA A 76 9.19 3.19 -2.62
N LEU A 77 8.05 2.75 -2.07
CA LEU A 77 6.91 2.32 -2.88
C LEU A 77 6.36 3.48 -3.73
N ARG A 78 6.25 4.68 -3.16
CA ARG A 78 5.79 5.86 -3.88
C ARG A 78 6.73 6.23 -5.02
N GLU A 79 8.04 6.19 -4.80
CA GLU A 79 9.05 6.46 -5.84
C GLU A 79 8.93 5.45 -6.98
N ILE A 80 8.84 4.15 -6.68
CA ILE A 80 8.68 3.09 -7.69
C ILE A 80 7.40 3.30 -8.53
N ILE A 81 6.28 3.60 -7.88
CA ILE A 81 5.01 3.86 -8.58
C ILE A 81 5.15 5.09 -9.48
N ASN A 82 5.75 6.17 -8.99
CA ASN A 82 5.94 7.40 -9.76
C ASN A 82 6.86 7.20 -10.95
N SER A 83 8.04 6.60 -10.76
CA SER A 83 8.95 6.28 -11.87
C SER A 83 8.28 5.41 -12.92
N ARG A 84 7.45 4.45 -12.52
CA ARG A 84 6.66 3.64 -13.46
C ARG A 84 5.64 4.47 -14.23
N LYS A 85 4.94 5.40 -13.58
CA LYS A 85 3.99 6.30 -14.26
C LYS A 85 4.69 7.21 -15.26
N GLU A 86 5.84 7.77 -14.88
CA GLU A 86 6.66 8.62 -15.74
C GLU A 86 7.12 7.88 -16.99
N LEU A 87 7.64 6.67 -16.83
CA LEU A 87 8.04 5.82 -17.97
C LEU A 87 6.87 5.54 -18.92
N LEU A 88 5.68 5.25 -18.38
CA LEU A 88 4.48 4.99 -19.19
C LEU A 88 3.95 6.24 -19.91
N ASN A 89 4.11 7.42 -19.32
CA ASN A 89 3.73 8.68 -19.94
C ASN A 89 4.73 9.09 -21.03
N ASN A 90 6.03 8.91 -20.79
CA ASN A 90 7.08 9.20 -21.77
C ASN A 90 7.03 8.25 -22.99
N LEU A 91 6.52 7.03 -22.82
CA LEU A 91 6.31 6.08 -23.93
C LEU A 91 5.12 6.43 -24.85
N LYS A 92 4.30 7.42 -24.48
CA LYS A 92 3.14 7.87 -25.27
C LYS A 92 3.36 9.22 -25.98
N SER A 93 4.51 9.84 -25.78
CA SER A 93 4.90 11.11 -26.43
C SER A 93 5.69 10.87 -27.70
#